data_AF-A0A1J1H2T5-F1
#
_entry.id   AF-A0A1J1H2T5-F1
#
_cell.length_a   1.000
_cell.length_b   1.000
_cell.length_c   1.000
_cell.angle_alpha   90.00
_cell.angle_beta   90.00
_cell.angle_gamma   90.00
#
_symmetry.space_group_name_H-M   'P 1'
#
loop_
_entity.id
_entity.type
_entity.pdbx_description
1 polymer ?
#
loop_
_entity_poly.entity_id
_entity_poly.type
_entity_poly.pdbx_seq_one_letter_code
_entity_poly.pdbx_strand_id
1 'polypeptide(L)'
;MNMSYNLFFFFFILVIKYVNTSVTNDTTCKNGFLIQMSDHYECKCNSGFALTSEDTCEQIESCVEGSLNKPCGNFSKCAKEDGGSNAFKCACDSGYELKGSDCIPKECVDIDCENGKCILDPKQDNKIPICSCKIGNIPDPGYENKCTKKGETSCTLKCDKENEICKNVEGIYKCDCKDGFSLDKEKNVCSFSLFNILNLGIIFIISLIYIYII
;
A
#
# COMPACT_ATOMS: atom_id res chain seq x y z
N MET A 1 2.09 -47.93 -14.97
CA MET A 1 2.41 -46.77 -14.10
C MET A 1 3.28 -45.81 -14.91
N ASN A 2 3.10 -44.49 -14.81
CA ASN A 2 3.81 -43.41 -15.57
C ASN A 2 3.10 -42.75 -16.77
N MET A 3 1.78 -42.59 -16.74
CA MET A 3 1.10 -41.67 -17.69
C MET A 3 0.10 -40.71 -17.05
N SER A 4 -0.02 -40.74 -15.71
CA SER A 4 -0.89 -39.83 -14.95
C SER A 4 -0.09 -38.72 -14.23
N TYR A 5 1.19 -38.96 -13.94
CA TYR A 5 2.08 -37.99 -13.27
C TYR A 5 2.46 -36.80 -14.17
N ASN A 6 2.63 -37.02 -15.48
CA ASN A 6 2.96 -35.94 -16.44
C ASN A 6 1.79 -35.00 -16.71
N LEU A 7 0.54 -35.50 -16.63
CA LEU A 7 -0.65 -34.67 -16.79
C LEU A 7 -0.88 -33.79 -15.56
N PHE A 8 -0.71 -34.36 -14.35
CA PHE A 8 -0.75 -33.60 -13.09
C PHE A 8 0.32 -32.51 -13.01
N PHE A 9 1.54 -32.77 -13.51
CA PHE A 9 2.61 -31.78 -13.55
C PHE A 9 2.33 -30.64 -14.53
N PHE A 10 1.70 -30.93 -15.68
CA PHE A 10 1.29 -29.91 -16.65
C PHE A 10 0.19 -28.99 -16.11
N PHE A 11 -0.78 -29.55 -15.38
CA PHE A 11 -1.81 -28.76 -14.69
C PHE A 11 -1.21 -27.88 -13.58
N PHE A 12 -0.23 -28.39 -12.81
CA PHE A 12 0.47 -27.54 -11.83
C PHE A 12 1.28 -26.41 -12.49
N ILE A 13 1.94 -26.66 -13.64
CA ILE A 13 2.66 -25.60 -14.37
C ILE A 13 1.70 -24.55 -14.96
N LEU A 14 0.48 -24.96 -15.37
CA LEU A 14 -0.56 -24.03 -15.82
C LEU A 14 -1.20 -23.23 -14.68
N VAL A 15 -1.36 -23.82 -13.50
CA VAL A 15 -1.84 -23.12 -12.29
C VAL A 15 -0.79 -22.12 -11.78
N ILE A 16 0.51 -22.41 -11.89
CA ILE A 16 1.58 -21.48 -11.52
C ILE A 16 1.67 -20.29 -12.50
N LYS A 17 1.22 -20.44 -13.76
CA LYS A 17 1.08 -19.31 -14.69
C LYS A 17 -0.17 -18.47 -14.47
N TYR A 18 -1.05 -18.88 -13.56
CA TYR A 18 -2.29 -18.18 -13.23
C TYR A 18 -2.26 -17.72 -11.76
N VAL A 19 -1.14 -17.13 -11.35
CA VAL A 19 -1.18 -16.23 -10.19
C VAL A 19 -1.71 -14.91 -10.74
N ASN A 20 -3.02 -14.72 -10.62
CA ASN A 20 -3.60 -13.38 -10.73
C ASN A 20 -2.79 -12.47 -9.80
N THR A 21 -2.20 -11.43 -10.37
CA THR A 21 -1.18 -10.57 -9.73
C THR A 21 -1.74 -9.66 -8.64
N SER A 22 -2.93 -9.96 -8.13
CA SER A 22 -3.65 -9.12 -7.20
C SER A 22 -3.08 -9.25 -5.80
N VAL A 23 -2.91 -8.10 -5.15
CA VAL A 23 -2.48 -8.01 -3.76
C VAL A 23 -3.57 -8.59 -2.85
N THR A 24 -3.17 -9.46 -1.94
CA THR A 24 -4.02 -10.12 -0.94
C THR A 24 -3.54 -9.80 0.48
N ASN A 25 -4.26 -10.27 1.51
CA ASN A 25 -3.81 -10.12 2.89
C ASN A 25 -2.54 -10.91 3.23
N ASP A 26 -2.14 -11.85 2.37
CA ASP A 26 -0.93 -12.65 2.48
C ASP A 26 0.24 -12.07 1.67
N THR A 27 0.01 -10.99 0.92
CA THR A 27 1.04 -10.38 0.10
C THR A 27 2.11 -9.70 0.95
N THR A 28 3.36 -10.04 0.68
CA THR A 28 4.53 -9.38 1.27
C THR A 28 5.03 -8.29 0.34
N CYS A 29 4.95 -7.03 0.79
CA CYS A 29 5.40 -5.88 0.02
C CYS A 29 6.92 -5.70 0.13
N LYS A 30 7.65 -5.86 -0.98
CA LYS A 30 9.11 -5.65 -1.00
C LYS A 30 9.42 -4.16 -0.92
N ASN A 31 10.21 -3.74 0.08
CA ASN A 31 10.53 -2.34 0.39
C ASN A 31 9.29 -1.45 0.63
N GLY A 32 8.24 -2.04 1.19
CA GLY A 32 7.00 -1.35 1.57
C GLY A 32 6.27 -2.10 2.67
N PHE A 33 4.99 -1.78 2.83
CA PHE A 33 4.09 -2.44 3.78
C PHE A 33 2.70 -2.56 3.17
N LEU A 34 1.98 -3.60 3.60
CA LEU A 34 0.62 -3.87 3.14
C LEU A 34 -0.36 -2.94 3.84
N ILE A 35 -1.29 -2.37 3.07
CA ILE A 35 -2.39 -1.57 3.58
C ILE A 35 -3.71 -2.11 3.08
N GLN A 36 -4.79 -1.80 3.79
CA GLN A 36 -6.15 -2.21 3.45
C GLN A 36 -7.09 -1.01 3.39
N MET A 37 -7.91 -0.98 2.35
CA MET A 37 -9.05 -0.07 2.18
C MET A 37 -10.36 -0.89 2.22
N SER A 38 -11.51 -0.28 1.89
CA SER A 38 -12.81 -0.97 1.97
C SER A 38 -12.88 -2.26 1.15
N ASP A 39 -12.26 -2.27 -0.03
CA ASP A 39 -12.51 -3.28 -1.08
C ASP A 39 -11.25 -3.89 -1.69
N HIS A 40 -10.05 -3.47 -1.26
CA HIS A 40 -8.79 -4.03 -1.72
C HIS A 40 -7.66 -3.90 -0.70
N TYR A 41 -6.58 -4.61 -1.00
CA TYR A 41 -5.26 -4.41 -0.41
C TYR A 41 -4.34 -3.78 -1.44
N GLU A 42 -3.35 -3.05 -0.95
CA GLU A 42 -2.26 -2.59 -1.81
C GLU A 42 -0.97 -2.44 -1.00
N CYS A 43 0.15 -2.42 -1.71
CA CYS A 43 1.43 -2.11 -1.11
C CYS A 43 1.68 -0.61 -1.11
N LYS A 44 2.01 -0.06 0.07
CA LYS A 44 2.53 1.30 0.20
C LYS A 44 4.04 1.25 0.38
N CYS A 45 4.77 1.95 -0.49
CA CYS A 45 6.23 1.95 -0.45
C CYS A 45 6.80 2.74 0.73
N ASN A 46 7.99 2.34 1.17
CA ASN A 46 8.78 3.13 2.08
C ASN A 46 9.20 4.46 1.44
N SER A 47 9.49 5.47 2.26
CA SER A 47 9.93 6.79 1.77
C SER A 47 11.14 6.66 0.83
N GLY A 48 11.07 7.29 -0.34
CA GLY A 48 12.11 7.24 -1.37
C GLY A 48 12.01 6.06 -2.34
N PHE A 49 10.98 5.22 -2.21
CA PHE A 49 10.71 4.11 -3.12
C PHE A 49 9.38 4.32 -3.86
N ALA A 50 9.26 3.68 -5.01
CA ALA A 50 8.08 3.69 -5.85
C ALA A 50 7.69 2.27 -6.30
N LEU A 51 6.40 2.03 -6.49
CA LEU A 51 5.86 0.77 -7.00
C LEU A 51 6.31 0.55 -8.45
N THR A 52 7.00 -0.56 -8.70
CA THR A 52 7.33 -1.04 -10.06
C THR A 52 6.45 -2.21 -10.48
N SER A 53 5.84 -2.90 -9.51
CA SER A 53 4.72 -3.83 -9.64
C SER A 53 3.77 -3.61 -8.45
N GLU A 54 2.65 -4.34 -8.39
CA GLU A 54 1.67 -4.20 -7.31
C GLU A 54 2.23 -4.55 -5.91
N ASP A 55 3.32 -5.31 -5.83
CA ASP A 55 3.93 -5.81 -4.60
C ASP A 55 5.41 -5.42 -4.39
N THR A 56 6.04 -4.78 -5.39
CA THR A 56 7.46 -4.47 -5.38
C THR A 56 7.71 -2.98 -5.47
N CYS A 57 8.43 -2.47 -4.48
CA CYS A 57 8.93 -1.11 -4.46
C CYS A 57 10.44 -1.08 -4.76
N GLU A 58 10.84 -0.19 -5.66
CA GLU A 58 12.24 0.08 -6.01
C GLU A 58 12.57 1.55 -5.75
N GLN A 59 13.86 1.85 -5.56
CA GLN A 59 14.30 3.20 -5.24
C GLN A 59 13.98 4.16 -6.40
N ILE A 60 13.48 5.35 -6.05
CA ILE A 60 13.20 6.41 -7.01
C ILE A 60 14.52 6.98 -7.52
N GLU A 61 14.64 7.10 -8.84
CA GLU A 61 15.76 7.67 -9.56
C GLU A 61 15.32 8.94 -10.31
N SER A 62 16.22 9.91 -10.39
CA SER A 62 15.99 11.11 -11.21
C SER A 62 16.21 10.80 -12.68
N CYS A 63 15.38 11.36 -13.56
CA CYS A 63 15.49 11.15 -15.01
C CYS A 63 16.59 12.01 -15.60
N VAL A 64 17.74 11.38 -15.84
CA VAL A 64 18.98 11.97 -16.37
C VAL A 64 19.63 10.95 -17.33
N GLU A 65 20.73 11.35 -17.97
CA GLU A 65 21.49 10.44 -18.80
C GLU A 65 21.95 9.20 -18.00
N GLY A 66 21.66 8.00 -18.52
CA GLY A 66 21.98 6.73 -17.87
C GLY A 66 20.88 6.15 -16.97
N SER A 67 19.82 6.88 -16.65
CA SER A 67 18.70 6.36 -15.83
C SER A 67 17.51 5.83 -16.64
N LEU A 68 17.71 5.51 -17.92
CA LEU A 68 16.68 4.93 -18.78
C LEU A 68 16.07 3.66 -18.15
N ASN A 69 14.74 3.58 -18.15
CA ASN A 69 13.95 2.51 -17.54
C ASN A 69 14.08 2.39 -16.01
N LYS A 70 14.73 3.33 -15.33
CA LYS A 70 14.73 3.38 -13.87
C LYS A 70 13.41 3.91 -13.32
N PRO A 71 12.94 3.44 -12.15
CA PRO A 71 11.72 3.93 -11.52
C PRO A 71 11.86 5.39 -11.14
N CYS A 72 10.87 6.22 -11.45
CA CYS A 72 10.88 7.65 -11.12
C CYS A 72 9.62 8.09 -10.36
N GLY A 73 8.67 7.19 -10.17
CA GLY A 73 7.42 7.33 -9.45
C GLY A 73 6.65 6.01 -9.47
N ASN A 74 5.51 5.94 -8.79
CA ASN A 74 4.67 4.74 -8.83
C ASN A 74 4.24 4.45 -10.27
N PHE A 75 4.36 3.19 -10.70
CA PHE A 75 4.02 2.71 -12.04
C PHE A 75 4.55 3.63 -13.16
N SER A 76 5.78 4.12 -13.00
CA SER A 76 6.43 5.01 -13.96
C SER A 76 7.94 4.84 -14.00
N LYS A 77 8.50 5.03 -15.20
CA LYS A 77 9.92 4.87 -15.50
C LYS A 77 10.46 6.02 -16.33
N CYS A 78 11.75 6.29 -16.19
CA CYS A 78 12.41 7.29 -17.01
C CYS A 78 12.46 6.84 -18.47
N ALA A 79 11.94 7.69 -19.36
CA ALA A 79 11.91 7.50 -20.80
C ALA A 79 12.55 8.72 -21.49
N LYS A 80 13.03 8.52 -22.72
CA LYS A 80 13.47 9.63 -23.57
C LYS A 80 12.26 10.44 -24.02
N GLU A 81 12.41 11.76 -24.12
CA GLU A 81 11.40 12.58 -24.77
C GLU A 81 11.37 12.30 -26.29
N ASP A 82 10.16 12.27 -26.85
CA ASP A 82 9.96 12.26 -28.30
C ASP A 82 10.31 13.66 -28.85
N GLY A 83 11.20 13.74 -29.85
CA GLY A 83 11.55 15.00 -30.51
C GLY A 83 13.04 15.37 -30.50
N GLY A 84 13.93 14.53 -29.97
CA GLY A 84 15.38 14.67 -30.16
C GLY A 84 16.11 15.58 -29.16
N SER A 85 15.44 16.04 -28.11
CA SER A 85 16.12 16.55 -26.92
C SER A 85 16.86 15.40 -26.22
N ASN A 86 18.07 15.64 -25.68
CA ASN A 86 18.71 14.73 -24.71
C ASN A 86 17.98 14.75 -23.34
N ALA A 87 16.69 15.09 -23.32
CA ALA A 87 15.89 15.21 -22.12
C ALA A 87 15.22 13.88 -21.79
N PHE A 88 15.21 13.55 -20.51
CA PHE A 88 14.59 12.36 -19.95
C PHE A 88 13.40 12.81 -19.11
N LYS A 89 12.26 12.17 -19.30
CA LYS A 89 11.03 12.43 -18.54
C LYS A 89 10.58 11.18 -17.81
N CYS A 90 9.89 11.37 -16.70
CA CYS A 90 9.19 10.29 -16.04
C CYS A 90 7.89 9.99 -16.80
N ALA A 91 7.71 8.77 -17.28
CA ALA A 91 6.55 8.35 -18.05
C ALA A 91 5.85 7.17 -17.37
N CYS A 92 4.51 7.18 -17.36
CA CYS A 92 3.73 6.07 -16.82
C CYS A 92 3.97 4.78 -17.60
N ASP A 93 3.95 3.65 -16.89
CA ASP A 93 4.04 2.31 -17.45
C ASP A 93 2.82 2.01 -18.35
N SER A 94 2.95 0.98 -19.19
CA SER A 94 1.83 0.54 -20.03
C SER A 94 0.59 0.16 -19.20
N GLY A 95 -0.58 0.65 -19.61
CA GLY A 95 -1.84 0.49 -18.87
C GLY A 95 -2.12 1.57 -17.83
N TYR A 96 -1.16 2.47 -17.59
CA TYR A 96 -1.31 3.62 -16.71
C TYR A 96 -1.30 4.94 -17.48
N GLU A 97 -1.88 5.97 -16.88
CA GLU A 97 -1.94 7.32 -17.39
C GLU A 97 -1.81 8.34 -16.26
N LEU A 98 -1.18 9.48 -16.58
CA LEU A 98 -0.88 10.52 -15.59
C LEU A 98 -2.15 11.31 -15.28
N LYS A 99 -2.60 11.26 -14.03
CA LYS A 99 -3.66 12.14 -13.50
C LYS A 99 -3.10 12.95 -12.34
N GLY A 100 -2.93 14.24 -12.53
CA GLY A 100 -2.21 15.10 -11.57
C GLY A 100 -0.73 14.75 -11.53
N SER A 101 -0.25 14.23 -10.40
CA SER A 101 1.13 13.75 -10.22
C SER A 101 1.26 12.23 -10.22
N ASP A 102 0.16 11.49 -10.27
CA ASP A 102 0.14 10.05 -10.07
C ASP A 102 -0.20 9.32 -11.37
N CYS A 103 0.53 8.24 -11.63
CA CYS A 103 0.16 7.29 -12.67
C CYS A 103 -0.91 6.34 -12.12
N ILE A 104 -2.10 6.38 -12.71
CA ILE A 104 -3.25 5.54 -12.33
C ILE A 104 -3.68 4.66 -13.51
N PRO A 105 -4.41 3.57 -13.29
CA PRO A 105 -4.95 2.76 -14.39
C PRO A 105 -5.75 3.63 -15.37
N LYS A 106 -5.58 3.39 -16.67
CA LYS A 106 -6.26 4.17 -17.73
C LYS A 106 -7.77 4.18 -17.58
N GLU A 107 -8.34 3.06 -17.15
CA GLU A 107 -9.77 2.87 -16.91
C GLU A 107 -10.29 3.74 -15.74
N CYS A 108 -9.40 4.29 -14.91
CA CYS A 108 -9.72 5.12 -13.75
C CYS A 108 -9.55 6.63 -13.98
N VAL A 109 -9.07 7.06 -15.15
CA VAL A 109 -8.75 8.48 -15.41
C VAL A 109 -9.96 9.39 -15.24
N ASP A 110 -11.12 8.98 -15.72
CA ASP A 110 -12.36 9.78 -15.66
C ASP A 110 -13.27 9.43 -14.47
N ILE A 111 -12.78 8.61 -13.54
CA ILE A 111 -13.57 8.16 -12.37
C ILE A 111 -13.12 8.93 -11.13
N ASP A 112 -14.10 9.55 -10.45
CA ASP A 112 -13.94 10.18 -9.16
C ASP A 112 -14.71 9.41 -8.09
N CYS A 113 -13.99 8.94 -7.08
CA CYS A 113 -14.50 8.14 -5.98
C CYS A 113 -14.63 8.94 -4.67
N GLU A 114 -14.32 10.24 -4.67
CA GLU A 114 -14.37 11.12 -3.50
C GLU A 114 -13.52 10.66 -2.31
N ASN A 115 -14.14 10.10 -1.25
CA ASN A 115 -13.44 9.62 -0.05
C ASN A 115 -12.76 8.26 -0.26
N GLY A 116 -12.17 8.06 -1.43
CA GLY A 116 -11.59 6.82 -1.87
C GLY A 116 -10.75 7.04 -3.11
N LYS A 117 -10.59 5.97 -3.87
CA LYS A 117 -9.88 6.00 -5.15
C LYS A 117 -10.44 4.94 -6.08
N CYS A 118 -10.28 5.15 -7.37
CA CYS A 118 -10.58 4.14 -8.36
C CYS A 118 -9.47 3.09 -8.41
N ILE A 119 -9.87 1.82 -8.50
CA ILE A 119 -8.99 0.66 -8.70
C ILE A 119 -9.60 -0.23 -9.77
N LEU A 120 -8.81 -1.14 -10.35
CA LEU A 120 -9.35 -2.25 -11.12
C LEU A 120 -9.79 -3.35 -10.14
N ASP A 121 -11.00 -3.88 -10.30
CA ASP A 121 -11.56 -4.87 -9.38
C ASP A 121 -10.65 -6.11 -9.30
N PRO A 122 -10.00 -6.38 -8.16
CA PRO A 122 -9.07 -7.50 -8.03
C PRO A 122 -9.78 -8.86 -8.05
N LYS A 123 -11.12 -8.88 -7.97
CA LYS A 123 -11.95 -10.10 -7.99
C LYS A 123 -12.38 -10.49 -9.41
N GLN A 124 -12.19 -9.62 -10.41
CA GLN A 124 -12.66 -9.85 -11.76
C GLN A 124 -11.56 -9.66 -12.81
N ASP A 125 -11.41 -10.63 -13.71
CA ASP A 125 -10.36 -10.61 -14.73
C ASP A 125 -10.58 -9.56 -15.83
N ASN A 126 -11.79 -9.02 -15.94
CA ASN A 126 -12.20 -8.03 -16.93
C ASN A 126 -11.74 -6.59 -16.61
N LYS A 127 -10.95 -6.39 -15.54
CA LYS A 127 -10.40 -5.07 -15.15
C LYS A 127 -11.47 -3.99 -15.04
N ILE A 128 -12.62 -4.31 -14.45
CA ILE A 128 -13.67 -3.31 -14.24
C ILE A 128 -13.17 -2.28 -13.22
N PRO A 129 -13.24 -0.98 -13.53
CA PRO A 129 -12.91 0.04 -12.56
C PRO A 129 -14.01 0.14 -11.49
N ILE A 130 -13.61 0.12 -10.22
CA ILE A 130 -14.49 0.26 -9.05
C ILE A 130 -13.90 1.26 -8.07
N CYS A 131 -14.74 1.82 -7.20
CA CYS A 131 -14.27 2.66 -6.10
C CYS A 131 -13.93 1.82 -4.88
N SER A 132 -12.74 2.03 -4.33
CA SER A 132 -12.37 1.57 -2.99
C SER A 132 -12.19 2.75 -2.05
N CYS A 133 -12.81 2.64 -0.89
CA CYS A 133 -13.06 3.75 0.02
C CYS A 133 -12.09 3.76 1.20
N LYS A 134 -11.80 4.98 1.67
CA LYS A 134 -11.12 5.18 2.95
C LYS A 134 -11.96 4.60 4.07
N ILE A 135 -11.29 3.95 5.02
CA ILE A 135 -11.91 3.31 6.18
C ILE A 135 -12.85 4.28 6.89
N GLY A 136 -14.09 3.84 7.13
CA GLY A 136 -15.20 4.66 7.61
C GLY A 136 -16.19 5.09 6.52
N ASN A 137 -15.91 4.75 5.25
CA ASN A 137 -16.84 4.89 4.13
C ASN A 137 -16.89 3.58 3.32
N ILE A 138 -17.98 3.39 2.60
CA ILE A 138 -18.22 2.26 1.70
C ILE A 138 -18.83 2.77 0.38
N PRO A 139 -18.78 1.99 -0.72
CA PRO A 139 -19.46 2.34 -1.96
C PRO A 139 -20.96 2.58 -1.75
N ASP A 140 -21.48 3.65 -2.36
CA ASP A 140 -22.88 4.03 -2.31
C ASP A 140 -23.63 3.68 -3.60
N PRO A 141 -24.49 2.65 -3.61
CA PRO A 141 -25.27 2.29 -4.79
C PRO A 141 -26.22 3.41 -5.27
N GLY A 142 -26.60 4.33 -4.38
CA GLY A 142 -27.43 5.48 -4.73
C GLY A 142 -26.66 6.61 -5.42
N TYR A 143 -25.33 6.54 -5.42
CA TYR A 143 -24.45 7.55 -5.97
C TYR A 143 -23.29 6.92 -6.76
N GLU A 144 -23.66 6.11 -7.76
CA GLU A 144 -22.72 5.50 -8.72
C GLU A 144 -21.57 4.70 -8.06
N ASN A 145 -21.83 4.11 -6.89
CA ASN A 145 -20.83 3.40 -6.07
C ASN A 145 -19.64 4.25 -5.62
N LYS A 146 -19.77 5.59 -5.59
CA LYS A 146 -18.77 6.47 -4.99
C LYS A 146 -18.73 6.31 -3.47
N CYS A 147 -17.65 6.79 -2.86
CA CYS A 147 -17.42 6.67 -1.41
C CYS A 147 -18.13 7.77 -0.59
N THR A 148 -19.43 7.94 -0.78
CA THR A 148 -20.26 8.92 -0.07
C THR A 148 -20.97 8.34 1.15
N LYS A 149 -21.16 7.02 1.18
CA LYS A 149 -21.89 6.33 2.25
C LYS A 149 -20.98 5.99 3.42
N LYS A 150 -21.40 6.34 4.64
CA LYS A 150 -20.73 5.89 5.87
C LYS A 150 -20.93 4.40 6.08
N GLY A 151 -19.86 3.72 6.46
CA GLY A 151 -19.87 2.28 6.71
C GLY A 151 -18.56 1.83 7.33
N GLU A 152 -18.61 0.66 7.96
CA GLU A 152 -17.46 0.07 8.62
C GLU A 152 -16.83 -1.01 7.75
N THR A 153 -15.51 -1.08 7.79
CA THR A 153 -14.73 -2.17 7.22
C THR A 153 -13.94 -2.79 8.36
N SER A 154 -14.03 -4.11 8.51
CA SER A 154 -13.21 -4.83 9.49
C SER A 154 -11.80 -5.00 8.97
N CYS A 155 -10.80 -4.72 9.81
CA CYS A 155 -9.42 -5.00 9.43
C CYS A 155 -9.16 -6.51 9.37
N THR A 156 -8.52 -6.95 8.30
CA THR A 156 -8.19 -8.34 8.00
C THR A 156 -6.70 -8.55 7.71
N LEU A 157 -5.88 -7.51 7.94
CA LEU A 157 -4.43 -7.58 7.88
C LEU A 157 -3.87 -8.52 8.96
N LYS A 158 -2.85 -9.31 8.59
CA LYS A 158 -2.11 -10.18 9.50
C LYS A 158 -0.93 -9.42 10.10
N CYS A 159 -1.09 -8.90 11.31
CA CYS A 159 -0.04 -8.18 12.02
C CYS A 159 0.71 -9.13 12.96
N ASP A 160 1.58 -9.96 12.38
CA ASP A 160 2.23 -11.08 13.08
C ASP A 160 3.44 -10.66 13.92
N LYS A 161 3.96 -9.44 13.74
CA LYS A 161 5.09 -8.95 14.52
C LYS A 161 4.68 -8.64 15.96
N GLU A 162 5.62 -8.86 16.87
CA GLU A 162 5.39 -8.60 18.28
C GLU A 162 5.02 -7.13 18.53
N ASN A 163 3.97 -6.94 19.33
CA ASN A 163 3.44 -5.62 19.69
C ASN A 163 2.92 -4.77 18.53
N GLU A 164 2.61 -5.36 17.38
CA GLU A 164 1.81 -4.72 16.33
C GLU A 164 0.31 -4.99 16.52
N ILE A 165 -0.50 -4.08 15.97
CA ILE A 165 -1.96 -4.19 15.86
C ILE A 165 -2.38 -3.46 14.59
N CYS A 166 -3.47 -3.92 13.97
CA CYS A 166 -4.05 -3.20 12.85
C CYS A 166 -4.69 -1.89 13.33
N LYS A 167 -4.24 -0.75 12.77
CA LYS A 167 -4.76 0.57 13.07
C LYS A 167 -5.24 1.28 11.81
N ASN A 168 -6.36 2.00 11.94
CA ASN A 168 -6.77 2.97 10.93
C ASN A 168 -5.91 4.22 11.08
N VAL A 169 -5.08 4.52 10.09
CA VAL A 169 -4.23 5.70 10.03
C VAL A 169 -4.57 6.45 8.75
N GLU A 170 -5.07 7.69 8.87
CA GLU A 170 -5.43 8.54 7.73
C GLU A 170 -6.44 7.91 6.74
N GLY A 171 -7.32 7.03 7.23
CA GLY A 171 -8.35 6.39 6.42
C GLY A 171 -7.89 5.13 5.70
N ILE A 172 -6.76 4.55 6.09
CA ILE A 172 -6.29 3.22 5.64
C ILE A 172 -5.96 2.35 6.85
N TYR A 173 -6.19 1.05 6.75
CA TYR A 173 -5.65 0.11 7.73
C TYR A 173 -4.20 -0.23 7.40
N LYS A 174 -3.34 -0.22 8.42
CA LYS A 174 -1.97 -0.76 8.37
C LYS A 174 -1.62 -1.43 9.69
N CYS A 175 -0.67 -2.36 9.68
CA CYS A 175 -0.05 -2.84 10.91
C CYS A 175 0.83 -1.73 11.49
N ASP A 176 0.60 -1.41 12.76
CA ASP A 176 1.33 -0.37 13.48
C ASP A 176 1.51 -0.78 14.95
N CYS A 177 2.45 -0.13 15.65
CA CYS A 177 2.73 -0.48 17.04
C CYS A 177 1.52 -0.22 17.95
N LYS A 178 1.32 -1.11 18.92
CA LYS A 178 0.37 -0.91 20.03
C LYS A 178 0.69 0.37 20.79
N ASP A 179 -0.32 0.93 21.46
CA ASP A 179 -0.13 2.15 22.24
C ASP A 179 0.93 1.95 23.33
N GLY A 180 1.83 2.93 23.48
CA GLY A 180 2.99 2.85 24.37
C GLY A 180 4.25 2.24 23.75
N PHE A 181 4.15 1.63 22.57
CA PHE A 181 5.28 1.08 21.81
C PHE A 181 5.67 1.99 20.63
N SER A 182 6.90 1.84 20.15
CA SER A 182 7.41 2.56 18.99
C SER A 182 8.28 1.64 18.14
N LEU A 183 8.29 1.85 16.83
CA LEU A 183 9.06 1.04 15.90
C LEU A 183 10.56 1.29 16.11
N ASP A 184 11.28 0.26 16.55
CA ASP A 184 12.74 0.23 16.48
C ASP A 184 13.13 -0.06 15.03
N LYS A 185 13.69 0.93 14.34
CA LYS A 185 14.03 0.82 12.91
C LYS A 185 15.17 -0.16 12.64
N GLU A 186 16.07 -0.38 13.58
CA GLU A 186 17.20 -1.31 13.40
C GLU A 186 16.72 -2.75 13.50
N LYS A 187 15.83 -3.03 14.47
CA LYS A 187 15.30 -4.38 14.70
C LYS A 187 14.03 -4.66 13.91
N ASN A 188 13.39 -3.63 13.36
CA ASN A 188 12.10 -3.69 12.67
C ASN A 188 10.99 -4.31 13.54
N VAL A 189 11.02 -4.02 14.84
CA VAL A 189 10.08 -4.54 15.87
C VAL A 189 9.59 -3.39 16.75
N CYS A 190 8.33 -3.47 17.19
CA CYS A 190 7.75 -2.53 18.14
C CYS A 190 8.29 -2.78 19.55
N SER A 191 9.10 -1.84 20.05
CA SER A 191 9.69 -1.89 21.39
C SER A 191 9.11 -0.81 22.29
N PHE A 192 9.08 -1.06 23.60
CA PHE A 192 8.59 -0.08 24.56
C PHE A 192 9.50 1.16 24.56
N SER A 193 8.94 2.35 24.39
CA SER A 193 9.74 3.57 24.28
C SER A 193 10.24 4.01 25.66
N LEU A 194 11.56 4.16 25.83
CA LEU A 194 12.18 4.73 27.05
C LEU A 194 11.68 6.17 27.34
N PHE A 195 11.23 6.91 26.32
CA PHE A 195 10.62 8.23 26.50
C PHE A 195 9.30 8.15 27.30
N ASN A 196 8.54 7.06 27.19
CA ASN A 196 7.35 6.86 28.02
C ASN A 196 7.72 6.60 29.47
N ILE A 197 8.85 5.94 29.75
CA ILE A 197 9.35 5.76 31.13
C ILE A 197 9.75 7.11 31.73
N LEU A 198 10.44 7.97 30.96
CA LEU A 198 10.84 9.30 31.42
C LEU A 198 9.60 10.17 31.72
N ASN A 199 8.58 10.14 30.85
CA ASN A 199 7.32 10.87 31.06
C ASN A 199 6.53 10.33 32.26
N LEU A 200 6.40 9.01 32.41
CA LEU A 200 5.78 8.38 33.58
C LEU A 200 6.53 8.73 34.88
N GLY A 201 7.86 8.75 34.83
CA GLY A 201 8.71 9.17 35.96
C GLY A 201 8.52 10.64 36.33
N ILE A 202 8.43 11.53 35.34
CA ILE A 202 8.15 12.96 35.55
C ILE A 202 6.75 13.15 36.15
N ILE A 203 5.72 12.46 35.63
CA ILE A 203 4.36 12.51 36.17
C ILE A 203 4.34 12.03 37.63
N PHE A 204 5.06 10.96 37.95
CA PHE A 204 5.15 10.45 39.31
C PHE A 204 5.83 11.45 40.27
N ILE A 205 6.91 12.10 39.84
CA ILE A 205 7.58 13.15 40.62
C ILE A 205 6.68 14.36 40.83
N ILE A 206 5.96 14.83 39.80
CA ILE A 206 5.02 15.95 39.93
C ILE A 206 3.89 15.60 40.90
N SER A 207 3.39 14.37 40.85
CA SER A 207 2.34 13.87 41.74
C SER A 207 2.81 13.84 43.20
N LEU A 208 4.05 13.40 43.46
CA LEU A 208 4.66 13.41 44.79
C LEU A 208 4.88 14.82 45.32
N ILE A 209 5.33 15.75 44.48
CA ILE A 209 5.47 17.16 44.85
C ILE A 209 4.11 17.76 45.23
N TYR A 210 3.06 17.45 44.46
CA TYR A 210 1.71 17.93 44.75
C TYR A 210 1.16 17.41 46.08
N ILE A 211 1.44 16.15 46.43
CA ILE A 211 1.09 15.58 47.74
C ILE A 211 1.86 16.24 48.89
N TYR A 212 3.10 16.68 48.66
CA TYR A 212 3.94 17.30 49.69
C TYR A 212 3.63 18.79 49.94
N ILE A 213 2.93 19.45 49.01
CA ILE A 213 2.56 20.88 49.09
C ILE A 213 1.17 21.07 49.74
N ILE A 214 0.38 20.01 49.91
CA ILE A 214 -0.90 19.99 50.64
C ILE A 214 -0.66 19.56 52.09
#